data_AF-A0A482IP69-F1
#
_entry.id   AF-A0A482IP69-F1
#
_cell.length_a   1.000
_cell.length_b   1.000
_cell.length_c   1.000
_cell.angle_alpha   90.00
_cell.angle_beta   90.00
_cell.angle_gamma   90.00
#
_symmetry.space_group_name_H-M   'P 1'
#
loop_
_entity.id
_entity.type
_entity.pdbx_description
1 polymer ?
#
loop_
_entity_poly.entity_id
_entity_poly.type
_entity_poly.pdbx_seq_one_letter_code
_entity_poly.pdbx_strand_id
1 'polypeptide(L)'
;MTTLTLSSIAALFENHGTAYYGGEDISQTAHALQCAQLAEQAGDPEPLIVAALLHDIGHLMLAESLTTDMRHQETGADALASLFGEDVTEPVRMHVAAKRYLCAVDPAYFDTLSPVSVHSLSLQGGPYDSEQASAFAAQAHADAAVRLRRYDDLAKVVDLQTPTLSHYLDMAARCVRVG
;
A
#
# COMPACT_ATOMS: atom_id res chain seq x y z
N MET A 1 4.20 15.36 15.86
CA MET A 1 4.21 14.35 14.79
C MET A 1 5.14 14.88 13.71
N THR A 2 6.14 14.11 13.33
CA THR A 2 7.11 14.52 12.30
C THR A 2 6.38 14.62 10.97
N THR A 3 6.32 15.81 10.39
CA THR A 3 5.71 16.04 9.08
C THR A 3 6.57 15.34 8.02
N LEU A 4 5.97 14.49 7.20
CA LEU A 4 6.70 13.91 6.06
C LEU A 4 6.95 14.99 5.01
N THR A 5 8.08 14.89 4.34
CA THR A 5 8.44 15.62 3.12
C THR A 5 8.77 14.61 2.03
N LEU A 6 8.76 15.00 0.75
CA LEU A 6 9.20 14.11 -0.33
C LEU A 6 10.65 13.63 -0.10
N SER A 7 11.52 14.51 0.41
CA SER A 7 12.90 14.16 0.77
C SER A 7 12.97 13.12 1.90
N SER A 8 12.11 13.22 2.92
CA SER A 8 12.09 12.22 3.98
C SER A 8 11.50 10.89 3.52
N ILE A 9 10.54 10.91 2.59
CA ILE A 9 10.03 9.69 1.94
C ILE A 9 11.17 9.00 1.18
N ALA A 10 11.92 9.74 0.37
CA ALA A 10 13.08 9.20 -0.34
C ALA A 10 14.11 8.59 0.63
N ALA A 11 14.41 9.29 1.73
CA ALA A 11 15.32 8.79 2.77
C ALA A 11 14.83 7.52 3.46
N LEU A 12 13.51 7.35 3.65
CA LEU A 12 12.94 6.10 4.20
C LEU A 12 13.20 4.92 3.27
N PHE A 13 12.99 5.08 1.96
CA PHE A 13 13.31 4.06 0.97
C PHE A 13 14.82 3.78 0.90
N GLU A 14 15.67 4.81 0.96
CA GLU A 14 17.12 4.62 0.94
C GLU A 14 17.63 3.85 2.16
N ASN A 15 17.14 4.17 3.36
CA ASN A 15 17.64 3.60 4.60
C ASN A 15 17.03 2.24 4.96
N HIS A 16 15.78 1.99 4.56
CA HIS A 16 15.02 0.81 5.00
C HIS A 16 14.49 -0.03 3.83
N GLY A 17 14.56 0.49 2.61
CA GLY A 17 13.94 -0.11 1.45
C GLY A 17 14.61 -1.39 0.94
N THR A 18 15.84 -1.70 1.36
CA THR A 18 16.55 -2.94 1.02
C THR A 18 16.20 -4.10 1.94
N ALA A 19 15.47 -3.87 3.03
CA ALA A 19 14.99 -4.93 3.91
C ALA A 19 14.00 -5.83 3.17
N TYR A 20 13.99 -7.13 3.50
CA TYR A 20 13.02 -8.09 2.95
C TYR A 20 11.60 -7.71 3.33
N TYR A 21 10.68 -7.87 2.37
CA TYR A 21 9.27 -7.58 2.54
C TYR A 21 8.57 -8.73 3.28
N GLY A 22 8.42 -8.63 4.60
CA GLY A 22 7.54 -9.53 5.38
C GLY A 22 7.85 -11.03 5.29
N GLY A 23 9.06 -11.41 4.86
CA GLY A 23 9.44 -12.81 4.62
C GLY A 23 9.28 -13.29 3.16
N GLU A 24 8.91 -12.39 2.24
CA GLU A 24 8.94 -12.61 0.79
C GLU A 24 10.36 -12.36 0.23
N ASP A 25 10.70 -13.00 -0.89
CA ASP A 25 12.01 -12.90 -1.56
C ASP A 25 12.21 -11.59 -2.37
N ILE A 26 11.58 -10.50 -1.92
CA ILE A 26 11.64 -9.17 -2.55
C ILE A 26 11.89 -8.10 -1.48
N SER A 27 12.58 -7.01 -1.86
CA SER A 27 12.78 -5.88 -0.96
C SER A 27 11.53 -4.99 -0.86
N GLN A 28 11.41 -4.24 0.23
CA GLN A 28 10.36 -3.23 0.41
C GLN A 28 10.28 -2.25 -0.77
N THR A 29 11.43 -1.79 -1.28
CA THR A 29 11.47 -0.88 -2.44
C THR A 29 11.00 -1.58 -3.71
N ALA A 30 11.47 -2.79 -3.98
CA ALA A 30 11.10 -3.49 -5.19
C ALA A 30 9.59 -3.82 -5.22
N HIS A 31 9.01 -4.19 -4.08
CA HIS A 31 7.56 -4.36 -3.92
C HIS A 31 6.80 -3.05 -4.23
N ALA A 32 7.17 -1.94 -3.56
CA ALA A 32 6.55 -0.63 -3.78
C ALA A 32 6.59 -0.17 -5.24
N LEU A 33 7.74 -0.34 -5.92
CA LEU A 33 7.91 0.03 -7.33
C LEU A 33 7.05 -0.83 -8.27
N GLN A 34 6.88 -2.12 -7.96
CA GLN A 34 5.99 -3.00 -8.73
C GLN A 34 4.53 -2.62 -8.54
N CYS A 35 4.09 -2.27 -7.32
CA CYS A 35 2.74 -1.77 -7.07
C CYS A 35 2.44 -0.51 -7.89
N ALA A 36 3.36 0.46 -7.86
CA ALA A 36 3.23 1.69 -8.64
C ALA A 36 3.22 1.41 -10.16
N GLN A 37 4.07 0.50 -10.63
CA GLN A 37 4.12 0.11 -12.04
C GLN A 37 2.81 -0.53 -12.51
N LEU A 38 2.22 -1.42 -11.71
CA LEU A 38 0.96 -2.08 -12.05
C LEU A 38 -0.19 -1.06 -12.14
N ALA A 39 -0.24 -0.10 -11.23
CA ALA A 39 -1.20 1.00 -11.28
C ALA A 39 -1.00 1.88 -12.52
N GLU A 40 0.25 2.25 -12.84
CA GLU A 40 0.59 3.04 -14.03
C GLU A 40 0.19 2.30 -15.32
N GLN A 41 0.50 1.00 -15.42
CA GLN A 41 0.14 0.17 -16.57
C GLN A 41 -1.38 -0.03 -16.72
N ALA A 42 -2.12 -0.01 -15.61
CA ALA A 42 -3.58 -0.07 -15.61
C ALA A 42 -4.24 1.26 -16.04
N GLY A 43 -3.45 2.34 -16.21
CA GLY A 43 -3.96 3.66 -16.57
C GLY A 43 -4.66 4.37 -15.41
N ASP A 44 -4.34 4.02 -14.16
CA ASP A 44 -4.88 4.69 -12.98
C ASP A 44 -4.36 6.15 -12.87
N PRO A 45 -5.12 7.03 -12.19
CA PRO A 45 -4.70 8.42 -12.00
C PRO A 45 -3.46 8.50 -11.08
N GLU A 46 -2.63 9.53 -11.27
CA GLU A 46 -1.37 9.71 -10.52
C GLU A 46 -1.53 9.58 -8.99
N PRO A 47 -2.58 10.13 -8.33
CA PRO A 47 -2.78 9.92 -6.90
C PRO A 47 -2.85 8.45 -6.47
N LEU A 48 -3.46 7.57 -7.28
CA LEU A 48 -3.56 6.14 -6.97
C LEU A 48 -2.24 5.40 -7.27
N ILE A 49 -1.50 5.83 -8.30
CA ILE A 49 -0.13 5.33 -8.55
C ILE A 49 0.77 5.66 -7.35
N VAL A 50 0.69 6.90 -6.85
CA VAL A 50 1.42 7.35 -5.66
C VAL A 50 0.95 6.61 -4.41
N ALA A 51 -0.35 6.38 -4.25
CA ALA A 51 -0.88 5.55 -3.16
C ALA A 51 -0.31 4.13 -3.21
N ALA A 52 -0.24 3.51 -4.39
CA ALA A 52 0.33 2.18 -4.57
C ALA A 52 1.82 2.13 -4.21
N LEU A 53 2.60 3.16 -4.59
CA LEU A 53 4.00 3.30 -4.16
C LEU A 53 4.13 3.37 -2.63
N LEU A 54 3.25 4.12 -1.97
CA LEU A 54 3.42 4.54 -0.58
C LEU A 54 2.58 3.74 0.43
N HIS A 55 1.81 2.73 0.00
CA HIS A 55 0.85 2.05 0.88
C HIS A 55 1.47 1.41 2.12
N ASP A 56 2.70 0.89 1.98
CA ASP A 56 3.45 0.26 3.07
C ASP A 56 4.54 1.16 3.67
N ILE A 57 4.49 2.48 3.43
CA ILE A 57 5.44 3.42 4.05
C ILE A 57 5.44 3.36 5.58
N GLY A 58 4.31 2.96 6.18
CA GLY A 58 4.21 2.69 7.61
C GLY A 58 5.26 1.68 8.09
N HIS A 59 5.53 0.62 7.33
CA HIS A 59 6.57 -0.35 7.67
C HIS A 59 7.98 0.25 7.61
N LEU A 60 8.27 1.13 6.64
CA LEU A 60 9.55 1.82 6.55
C LEU A 60 9.76 2.79 7.71
N MET A 61 8.70 3.46 8.16
CA MET A 61 8.72 4.36 9.32
C MET A 61 8.85 3.60 10.64
N LEU A 62 8.23 2.42 10.72
CA LEU A 62 8.19 1.56 11.91
C LEU A 62 9.33 0.53 11.92
N ALA A 63 10.33 0.63 11.04
CA ALA A 63 11.51 -0.24 11.01
C ALA A 63 12.27 -0.31 12.36
N GLU A 64 11.93 0.54 13.33
CA GLU A 64 12.38 0.48 14.73
C GLU A 64 11.54 -0.46 15.65
N SER A 65 10.43 -1.06 15.20
CA SER A 65 9.48 -1.84 16.02
C SER A 65 8.97 -3.12 15.33
N LEU A 66 9.78 -4.18 15.38
CA LEU A 66 9.54 -5.47 14.73
C LEU A 66 8.39 -6.34 15.31
N THR A 67 7.56 -5.86 16.24
CA THR A 67 6.73 -6.77 17.06
C THR A 67 5.22 -6.53 17.10
N THR A 68 4.65 -5.56 16.36
CA THR A 68 3.22 -5.22 16.61
C THR A 68 2.44 -4.60 15.46
N ASP A 69 2.88 -4.75 14.21
CA ASP A 69 2.37 -3.86 13.15
C ASP A 69 1.04 -4.32 12.52
N MET A 70 -0.04 -4.08 13.28
CA MET A 70 -1.42 -4.24 12.83
C MET A 70 -2.01 -2.97 12.20
N ARG A 71 -1.24 -1.87 12.18
CA ARG A 71 -1.74 -0.51 11.91
C ARG A 71 -0.81 0.30 11.01
N HIS A 72 0.03 -0.35 10.20
CA HIS A 72 0.94 0.33 9.27
C HIS A 72 0.18 1.17 8.27
N GLN A 73 -0.99 0.69 7.83
CA GLN A 73 -1.89 1.40 6.92
C GLN A 73 -2.38 2.74 7.51
N GLU A 74 -2.66 2.78 8.81
CA GLU A 74 -3.12 4.00 9.48
C GLU A 74 -1.94 4.93 9.76
N THR A 75 -0.83 4.38 10.25
CA THR A 75 0.40 5.14 10.52
C THR A 75 0.92 5.82 9.25
N GLY A 76 0.96 5.07 8.14
CA GLY A 76 1.36 5.57 6.83
C GLY A 76 0.40 6.65 6.32
N ALA A 77 -0.90 6.38 6.31
CA ALA A 77 -1.90 7.34 5.84
C ALA A 77 -1.91 8.64 6.67
N ASP A 78 -1.82 8.56 8.00
CA ASP A 78 -1.77 9.71 8.90
C ASP A 78 -0.53 10.57 8.64
N ALA A 79 0.62 9.95 8.41
CA ALA A 79 1.85 10.67 8.10
C ALA A 79 1.79 11.35 6.72
N LEU A 80 1.22 10.66 5.73
CA LEU A 80 1.04 11.15 4.36
C LEU A 80 -0.01 12.27 4.25
N ALA A 81 -0.98 12.34 5.17
CA ALA A 81 -2.04 13.36 5.17
C ALA A 81 -1.56 14.80 5.31
N SER A 82 -0.31 15.00 5.73
CA SER A 82 0.33 16.31 5.72
C SER A 82 0.76 16.79 4.32
N LEU A 83 0.95 15.87 3.37
CA LEU A 83 1.40 16.16 2.00
C LEU A 83 0.31 15.93 0.95
N PHE A 84 -0.51 14.90 1.12
CA PHE A 84 -1.38 14.40 0.05
C PHE A 84 -2.86 14.43 0.41
N GLY A 85 -3.72 14.60 -0.61
CA GLY A 85 -5.18 14.50 -0.52
C GLY A 85 -5.69 13.10 -0.19
N GLU A 86 -7.00 12.99 0.06
CA GLU A 86 -7.69 11.72 0.34
C GLU A 86 -7.54 10.71 -0.80
N ASP A 87 -7.41 11.18 -2.05
CA ASP A 87 -7.14 10.34 -3.22
C ASP A 87 -5.83 9.54 -3.11
N VAL A 88 -4.90 9.96 -2.25
CA VAL A 88 -3.69 9.18 -1.91
C VAL A 88 -3.86 8.49 -0.57
N THR A 89 -4.29 9.23 0.47
CA THR A 89 -4.23 8.71 1.84
C THR A 89 -5.26 7.65 2.15
N GLU A 90 -6.46 7.73 1.57
CA GLU A 90 -7.53 6.78 1.88
C GLU A 90 -7.31 5.42 1.23
N PRO A 91 -6.87 5.29 -0.05
CA PRO A 91 -6.46 4.00 -0.58
C PRO A 91 -5.33 3.35 0.25
N VAL A 92 -4.35 4.14 0.73
CA VAL A 92 -3.32 3.66 1.65
C VAL A 92 -3.92 3.17 2.96
N ARG A 93 -4.81 3.95 3.60
CA ARG A 93 -5.46 3.58 4.87
C ARG A 93 -6.30 2.30 4.75
N MET A 94 -6.97 2.15 3.61
CA MET A 94 -7.98 1.13 3.39
C MET A 94 -7.41 -0.18 2.83
N HIS A 95 -6.13 -0.25 2.43
CA HIS A 95 -5.63 -1.43 1.71
C HIS A 95 -5.72 -2.75 2.51
N VAL A 96 -5.56 -2.71 3.84
CA VAL A 96 -5.79 -3.89 4.71
C VAL A 96 -7.26 -4.29 4.73
N ALA A 97 -8.17 -3.32 4.85
CA ALA A 97 -9.61 -3.55 4.79
C ALA A 97 -10.03 -4.12 3.42
N ALA A 98 -9.42 -3.62 2.33
CA ALA A 98 -9.64 -4.11 0.97
C ALA A 98 -9.26 -5.59 0.81
N LYS A 99 -8.22 -6.08 1.48
CA LYS A 99 -7.89 -7.52 1.51
C LYS A 99 -9.04 -8.33 2.11
N ARG A 100 -9.53 -7.90 3.27
CA ARG A 100 -10.62 -8.57 3.99
C ARG A 100 -11.91 -8.58 3.18
N TYR A 101 -12.20 -7.46 2.50
CA TYR A 101 -13.30 -7.33 1.58
C TYR A 101 -13.18 -8.27 0.38
N LEU A 102 -12.04 -8.28 -0.31
CA LEU A 102 -11.83 -9.14 -1.48
C LEU A 102 -11.97 -10.62 -1.12
N CYS A 103 -11.45 -11.06 0.03
CA CYS A 103 -11.64 -12.44 0.52
C CYS A 103 -13.11 -12.78 0.83
N ALA A 104 -13.96 -11.79 1.10
CA ALA A 104 -15.38 -11.99 1.37
C ALA A 104 -16.22 -12.06 0.10
N VAL A 105 -15.88 -11.28 -0.93
CA VAL A 105 -16.72 -11.11 -2.14
C VAL A 105 -16.21 -11.85 -3.37
N ASP A 106 -14.95 -12.27 -3.37
CA ASP A 106 -14.31 -12.99 -4.47
C ASP A 106 -13.73 -14.31 -3.94
N PRO A 107 -14.48 -15.43 -4.04
CA PRO A 107 -14.06 -16.72 -3.49
C PRO A 107 -12.72 -17.22 -4.05
N ALA A 108 -12.37 -16.82 -5.28
CA ALA A 108 -11.11 -17.21 -5.91
C ALA A 108 -9.93 -16.36 -5.43
N TYR A 109 -10.17 -15.18 -4.86
CA TYR A 109 -9.12 -14.27 -4.44
C TYR A 109 -8.28 -14.82 -3.28
N PHE A 110 -8.89 -15.53 -2.33
CA PHE A 110 -8.17 -16.11 -1.20
C PHE A 110 -7.04 -17.05 -1.68
N ASP A 111 -7.29 -17.83 -2.73
CA ASP A 111 -6.32 -18.78 -3.29
C ASP A 111 -5.14 -18.09 -4.01
N THR A 112 -5.25 -16.78 -4.30
CA THR A 112 -4.18 -15.99 -4.91
C THR A 112 -3.22 -15.38 -3.90
N LEU A 113 -3.57 -15.39 -2.60
CA LEU A 113 -2.77 -14.77 -1.56
C LEU A 113 -1.49 -15.56 -1.30
N SER A 114 -0.38 -14.84 -1.09
CA SER A 114 0.86 -15.46 -0.62
C SER A 114 0.70 -15.98 0.82
N PRO A 115 1.56 -16.92 1.28
CA PRO A 115 1.51 -17.42 2.66
C PRO A 115 1.58 -16.30 3.72
N VAL A 116 2.35 -15.23 3.45
CA VAL A 116 2.44 -14.04 4.31
C VAL A 116 1.13 -13.25 4.32
N SER A 117 0.50 -13.04 3.16
CA SER A 117 -0.81 -12.38 3.06
C SER A 117 -1.92 -13.17 3.80
N VAL A 118 -1.91 -14.50 3.72
CA VAL A 118 -2.84 -15.38 4.46
C VAL A 118 -2.61 -15.30 5.97
N HIS A 119 -1.35 -15.34 6.42
CA HIS A 119 -1.05 -15.24 7.84
C HIS A 119 -1.49 -13.90 8.42
N SER A 120 -1.14 -12.80 7.77
CA SER A 120 -1.54 -11.45 8.19
C SER A 120 -3.05 -11.25 8.16
N LEU A 121 -3.77 -11.82 7.18
CA LEU A 121 -5.24 -11.80 7.15
C LEU A 121 -5.86 -12.40 8.42
N SER A 122 -5.29 -13.51 8.92
CA SER A 122 -5.79 -14.14 10.16
C SER A 122 -5.63 -13.23 11.38
N LEU A 123 -4.51 -12.52 11.48
CA LEU A 123 -4.25 -11.54 12.55
C LEU A 123 -5.15 -10.31 12.43
N GLN A 124 -5.53 -9.94 11.20
CA GLN A 124 -6.35 -8.75 10.87
C GLN A 124 -7.86 -9.00 10.98
N GLY A 125 -8.27 -10.15 11.52
CA GLY A 125 -9.67 -10.49 11.78
C GLY A 125 -10.38 -11.24 10.63
N GLY A 126 -9.62 -11.79 9.69
CA GLY A 126 -10.15 -12.65 8.62
C GLY A 126 -10.98 -11.92 7.55
N PRO A 127 -11.58 -12.67 6.60
CA PRO A 127 -12.52 -12.10 5.63
C PRO A 127 -13.67 -11.36 6.30
N TYR A 128 -14.21 -10.34 5.63
CA TYR A 128 -15.42 -9.68 6.09
C TYR A 128 -16.66 -10.59 6.03
N ASP A 129 -17.62 -10.34 6.90
CA ASP A 129 -18.99 -10.82 6.69
C ASP A 129 -19.74 -9.93 5.67
N SER A 130 -21.00 -10.29 5.36
CA SER A 130 -21.80 -9.57 4.36
C SER A 130 -22.09 -8.11 4.74
N GLU A 131 -22.28 -7.82 6.03
CA GLU A 131 -22.58 -6.46 6.50
C GLU A 131 -21.33 -5.59 6.42
N GLN A 132 -20.19 -6.10 6.88
CA GLN A 132 -18.89 -5.46 6.78
C GLN A 132 -18.50 -5.22 5.32
N ALA A 133 -18.71 -6.20 4.44
CA ALA A 133 -18.41 -6.05 3.02
C ALA A 133 -19.28 -4.98 2.36
N SER A 134 -20.59 -4.94 2.68
CA SER A 134 -21.48 -3.88 2.20
C SER A 134 -21.10 -2.50 2.72
N ALA A 135 -20.68 -2.40 3.99
CA ALA A 135 -20.24 -1.15 4.58
C ALA A 135 -18.92 -0.65 3.98
N PHE A 136 -17.98 -1.56 3.68
CA PHE A 136 -16.75 -1.22 2.98
C PHE A 136 -17.03 -0.72 1.56
N ALA A 137 -17.84 -1.44 0.78
CA ALA A 137 -18.17 -1.08 -0.60
C ALA A 137 -18.89 0.27 -0.74
N ALA A 138 -19.52 0.78 0.33
CA ALA A 138 -20.19 2.07 0.33
C ALA A 138 -19.26 3.28 0.57
N GLN A 139 -17.97 3.06 0.88
CA GLN A 139 -17.01 4.13 1.15
C GLN A 139 -16.48 4.76 -0.16
N ALA A 140 -16.24 6.07 -0.16
CA ALA A 140 -15.88 6.83 -1.36
C ALA A 140 -14.60 6.33 -2.07
N HIS A 141 -13.65 5.76 -1.33
CA HIS A 141 -12.37 5.27 -1.86
C HIS A 141 -12.26 3.74 -1.93
N ALA A 142 -13.36 3.01 -1.73
CA ALA A 142 -13.37 1.55 -1.71
C ALA A 142 -12.83 0.94 -3.01
N ASP A 143 -13.28 1.45 -4.17
CA ASP A 143 -12.83 0.96 -5.48
C ASP A 143 -11.33 1.18 -5.70
N ALA A 144 -10.80 2.33 -5.28
CA ALA A 144 -9.38 2.64 -5.39
C ALA A 144 -8.54 1.76 -4.45
N ALA A 145 -9.00 1.55 -3.22
CA ALA A 145 -8.36 0.65 -2.26
C ALA A 145 -8.35 -0.81 -2.75
N VAL A 146 -9.43 -1.26 -3.40
CA VAL A 146 -9.51 -2.59 -4.01
C VAL A 146 -8.51 -2.75 -5.17
N ARG A 147 -8.38 -1.75 -6.04
CA ARG A 147 -7.37 -1.78 -7.12
C ARG A 147 -5.96 -1.82 -6.55
N LEU A 148 -5.64 -0.92 -5.63
CA LEU A 148 -4.35 -0.89 -4.94
C LEU A 148 -4.04 -2.23 -4.29
N ARG A 149 -5.01 -2.84 -3.60
CA ARG A 149 -4.82 -4.13 -2.95
C ARG A 149 -4.51 -5.26 -3.94
N ARG A 150 -5.12 -5.25 -5.12
CA ARG A 150 -4.79 -6.22 -6.17
C ARG A 150 -3.35 -6.03 -6.67
N TYR A 151 -2.85 -4.79 -6.74
CA TYR A 151 -1.45 -4.53 -7.08
C TYR A 151 -0.50 -5.03 -5.98
N ASP A 152 -0.80 -4.76 -4.71
CA ASP A 152 -0.07 -5.28 -3.54
C ASP A 152 0.13 -6.81 -3.64
N ASP A 153 -0.92 -7.59 -3.85
CA ASP A 153 -0.76 -9.04 -3.91
C ASP A 153 -0.01 -9.55 -5.15
N LEU A 154 -0.03 -8.80 -6.27
CA LEU A 154 0.67 -9.16 -7.52
C LEU A 154 2.16 -8.74 -7.52
N ALA A 155 2.53 -7.73 -6.74
CA ALA A 155 3.83 -7.06 -6.75
C ALA A 155 4.93 -7.83 -5.98
N LYS A 156 5.13 -9.10 -6.31
CA LYS A 156 6.06 -10.02 -5.62
C LYS A 156 6.98 -10.77 -6.59
N VAL A 157 7.24 -10.18 -7.75
CA VAL A 157 8.04 -10.83 -8.81
C VAL A 157 9.52 -10.52 -8.59
N VAL A 158 10.31 -11.54 -8.28
CA VAL A 158 11.76 -11.40 -8.11
C VAL A 158 12.42 -10.91 -9.40
N ASP A 159 13.37 -9.98 -9.29
CA ASP A 159 14.16 -9.41 -10.39
C ASP A 159 13.38 -8.66 -11.49
N LEU A 160 12.08 -8.39 -11.30
CA LEU A 160 11.29 -7.62 -12.26
C LEU A 160 11.85 -6.20 -12.39
N GLN A 161 12.11 -5.79 -13.63
CA GLN A 161 12.55 -4.44 -13.94
C GLN A 161 11.38 -3.46 -13.85
N THR A 162 11.59 -2.39 -13.10
CA THR A 162 10.59 -1.35 -12.84
C THR A 162 11.14 0.04 -13.15
N PRO A 163 10.28 1.04 -13.40
CA PRO A 163 10.69 2.44 -13.33
C PRO A 163 11.34 2.77 -11.98
N THR A 164 12.26 3.73 -11.97
CA THR A 164 13.04 4.05 -10.78
C THR A 164 12.19 4.73 -9.70
N LEU A 165 12.67 4.72 -8.45
CA LEU A 165 12.02 5.48 -7.37
C LEU A 165 11.90 6.98 -7.71
N SER A 166 12.89 7.55 -8.39
CA SER A 166 12.85 8.96 -8.82
C SER A 166 11.66 9.25 -9.75
N HIS A 167 11.34 8.34 -10.67
CA HIS A 167 10.20 8.49 -11.58
C HIS A 167 8.89 8.66 -10.81
N TYR A 168 8.65 7.82 -9.80
CA TYR A 168 7.43 7.90 -9.01
C TYR A 168 7.46 9.00 -7.95
N LEU A 169 8.64 9.40 -7.44
CA LEU A 169 8.75 10.58 -6.57
C LEU A 169 8.45 11.88 -7.33
N ASP A 170 8.77 11.96 -8.62
CA ASP A 170 8.38 13.09 -9.47
C ASP A 170 6.85 13.13 -9.69
N MET A 171 6.18 11.97 -9.77
CA MET A 171 4.71 11.89 -9.76
C MET A 171 4.14 12.33 -8.40
N ALA A 172 4.73 11.84 -7.31
CA ALA A 172 4.35 12.23 -5.96
C ALA A 172 4.46 13.76 -5.78
N ALA A 173 5.52 14.39 -6.31
CA ALA A 173 5.68 15.84 -6.26
C ALA A 173 4.50 16.61 -6.89
N ARG A 174 3.90 16.09 -7.96
CA ARG A 174 2.73 16.70 -8.61
C ARG A 174 1.42 16.47 -7.84
N CYS A 175 1.38 15.46 -6.98
CA CYS A 175 0.22 15.13 -6.15
C CYS A 175 0.21 15.84 -4.78
N VAL A 176 1.28 16.56 -4.42
CA VAL A 176 1.35 17.32 -3.17
C VAL A 176 0.26 18.40 -3.18
N ARG A 177 -0.47 18.54 -2.07
CA ARG A 177 -1.48 19.58 -1.88
C ARG A 177 -0.86 20.95 -2.11
N VAL A 178 -1.49 21.74 -2.98
CA VAL A 178 -1.19 23.17 -3.08
C VAL A 178 -1.81 23.83 -1.85
N GLY A 179 -0.95 24.39 -0.99
CA GLY A 179 -1.37 25.10 0.23
C GLY A 179 -2.10 26.42 -0.05
#